data_AF-Q8EUK4-F1
#
_entry.id   AF-Q8EUK4-F1
#
_cell.length_a   1.000
_cell.length_b   1.000
_cell.length_c   1.000
_cell.angle_alpha   90.00
_cell.angle_beta   90.00
_cell.angle_gamma   90.00
#
_symmetry.space_group_name_H-M   'P 1'
#
loop_
_entity.id
_entity.type
_entity.pdbx_description
1 polymer ?
#
loop_
_entity_poly.entity_id
_entity_poly.type
_entity_poly.pdbx_seq_one_letter_code
_entity_poly.pdbx_strand_id
1 'polypeptide(L)' 'MPKVEVKNGDLDAALKSFKRITSETEKAYKKHEFYLRPGLRKKEKEKAAAKKRNKYNKRRSFYY' A
#
# COMPACT_ATOMS: atom_id res chain seq x y z
N MET A 1 10.34 -15.46 -8.57
CA MET A 1 9.80 -14.96 -7.29
C MET A 1 10.92 -14.25 -6.54
N PRO A 2 10.68 -13.07 -5.95
CA PRO A 2 11.69 -12.39 -5.14
C PRO A 2 12.03 -13.26 -3.93
N LYS A 3 13.32 -13.50 -3.70
CA LYS A 3 13.82 -14.18 -2.50
C LYS A 3 14.31 -13.13 -1.52
N VAL A 4 13.93 -13.27 -0.26
CA VAL A 4 14.44 -12.45 0.84
C VAL A 4 15.29 -13.33 1.73
N GLU A 5 16.56 -12.99 1.86
CA GLU A 5 17.52 -13.73 2.69
C GLU A 5 17.92 -12.86 3.88
N VAL A 6 18.04 -13.48 5.04
CA VAL A 6 18.58 -12.82 6.24
C VAL A 6 20.09 -12.78 6.09
N LYS A 7 20.67 -11.57 6.04
CA LYS A 7 22.11 -11.37 5.97
C LYS A 7 22.62 -10.98 7.35
N ASN A 8 23.70 -11.62 7.81
CA ASN A 8 24.39 -11.30 9.06
C ASN A 8 23.48 -11.32 10.32
N GLY A 9 22.41 -12.14 10.31
CA GLY A 9 21.45 -12.20 11.41
C GLY A 9 20.52 -10.98 11.55
N ASP A 10 20.60 -10.00 10.63
CA ASP A 10 19.74 -8.81 10.66
C ASP A 10 18.34 -9.13 10.12
N LEU A 11 17.50 -9.63 11.03
CA LEU A 11 16.11 -9.98 10.74
C LEU A 11 15.27 -8.74 10.40
N ASP A 12 15.53 -7.60 11.03
CA ASP A 12 14.78 -6.36 10.81
C ASP A 12 14.97 -5.82 9.40
N ALA A 13 16.21 -5.83 8.89
CA ALA A 13 16.50 -5.46 7.51
C ALA A 13 15.83 -6.41 6.51
N ALA A 14 15.90 -7.72 6.76
CA ALA A 14 15.22 -8.71 5.94
C ALA A 14 13.71 -8.47 5.92
N LEU A 15 13.08 -8.26 7.08
CA LEU A 15 11.65 -7.97 7.19
C LEU A 15 11.26 -6.66 6.49
N LYS A 16 12.09 -5.63 6.58
CA LYS A 16 11.88 -4.36 5.87
C LYS A 16 11.94 -4.54 4.35
N SER A 17 12.87 -5.34 3.85
CA SER A 17 12.97 -5.67 2.43
C SER A 17 11.76 -6.48 1.96
N PHE A 18 11.30 -7.46 2.75
CA PHE A 18 10.10 -8.23 2.48
C PHE A 18 8.85 -7.33 2.40
N LYS A 19 8.63 -6.47 3.40
CA LYS A 19 7.51 -5.51 3.42
C LYS A 19 7.52 -4.57 2.21
N ARG A 20 8.71 -4.20 1.72
CA ARG A 20 8.85 -3.39 0.52
C ARG A 20 8.42 -4.17 -0.72
N ILE A 21 8.95 -5.38 -0.89
CA ILE A 21 8.64 -6.26 -2.02
C ILE A 21 7.13 -6.55 -2.09
N THR A 22 6.50 -6.88 -0.96
CA THR A 22 5.06 -7.18 -0.93
C THR A 22 4.22 -5.95 -1.29
N SER A 23 4.56 -4.79 -0.73
CA SER A 23 3.91 -3.51 -1.06
C SER A 23 4.04 -3.13 -2.55
N GLU A 24 5.21 -3.32 -3.14
CA GLU A 24 5.44 -3.08 -4.57
C GLU A 24 4.66 -4.08 -5.44
N THR A 25 4.65 -5.35 -5.05
CA THR A 25 3.91 -6.42 -5.75
C THR A 25 2.41 -6.14 -5.75
N GLU A 26 1.83 -5.77 -4.60
CA GLU A 26 0.41 -5.43 -4.49
C GLU A 26 0.05 -4.20 -5.34
N LYS A 27 0.93 -3.19 -5.40
CA LYS A 27 0.72 -2.00 -6.24
C LYS A 27 0.75 -2.35 -7.72
N ALA A 28 1.70 -3.19 -8.14
CA ALA A 28 1.81 -3.65 -9.51
C ALA A 28 0.56 -4.44 -9.90
N TYR A 29 0.14 -5.40 -9.06
CA TYR A 29 -1.08 -6.16 -9.26
C TYR A 29 -2.29 -5.23 -9.46
N LYS A 30 -2.57 -4.31 -8.54
CA LYS A 30 -3.70 -3.37 -8.63
C LYS A 30 -3.66 -2.45 -9.84
N LYS A 31 -2.46 -2.09 -10.31
CA LYS A 31 -2.29 -1.26 -11.52
C LYS A 31 -2.68 -2.02 -12.79
N HIS A 32 -2.50 -3.33 -12.80
CA HIS A 32 -2.70 -4.21 -13.96
C HIS A 32 -3.94 -5.10 -13.86
N GLU A 33 -4.61 -5.15 -12.70
CA GLU A 33 -5.81 -5.94 -12.46
C GLU A 33 -6.93 -5.56 -13.45
N PHE A 34 -7.10 -4.27 -13.73
CA PHE A 34 -8.04 -3.77 -14.73
C PHE A 34 -7.58 -2.43 -15.32
N TYR A 35 -7.75 -2.27 -16.64
CA TYR A 35 -7.50 -1.00 -17.29
C TYR A 35 -8.62 -0.01 -16.95
N LEU A 36 -8.26 1.09 -16.29
CA LEU A 36 -9.14 2.23 -16.11
C LEU A 36 -8.73 3.38 -17.03
N ARG A 37 -9.73 3.94 -17.72
CA ARG A 37 -9.58 5.22 -18.43
C ARG A 37 -9.05 6.30 -17.46
N PRO A 38 -8.20 7.24 -17.92
CA PRO A 38 -7.57 8.24 -17.05
C PRO A 38 -8.54 9.00 -16.13
N GLY A 39 -9.73 9.37 -16.63
CA GLY A 39 -10.75 10.05 -15.84
C GLY A 39 -11.32 9.18 -14.70
N LEU A 40 -11.50 7.88 -14.92
CA LEU A 40 -11.94 6.95 -13.88
C LEU A 40 -10.83 6.72 -12.84
N ARG A 41 -9.57 6.63 -13.27
CA ARG A 41 -8.41 6.55 -12.34
C ARG A 41 -8.38 7.75 -11.39
N LYS A 42 -8.65 8.96 -11.89
CA LYS A 42 -8.74 10.17 -11.05
C LYS A 42 -9.85 10.05 -10.01
N LYS A 43 -11.07 9.66 -10.43
CA LYS A 43 -12.21 9.46 -9.53
C LYS A 43 -11.94 8.41 -8.45
N GLU A 44 -11.37 7.26 -8.81
CA GLU A 44 -11.02 6.21 -7.85
C GLU A 44 -9.94 6.66 -6.85
N LYS A 45 -8.94 7.43 -7.32
CA LYS A 45 -7.92 8.04 -6.45
C LYS A 45 -8.54 9.02 -5.44
N GLU A 46 -9.49 9.84 -5.88
CA GLU A 46 -10.21 10.79 -5.02
C GLU A 46 -11.07 10.06 -3.97
N LYS A 47 -11.81 9.02 -4.38
CA LYS A 47 -12.57 8.15 -3.46
C LYS A 47 -11.68 7.51 -2.42
N ALA A 48 -10.53 6.95 -2.82
CA ALA A 48 -9.57 6.34 -1.91
C ALA A 48 -8.99 7.36 -0.91
N ALA A 49 -8.65 8.57 -1.37
CA ALA A 49 -8.16 9.65 -0.53
C ALA A 49 -9.23 10.11 0.49
N ALA A 50 -10.49 10.26 0.05
CA ALA A 50 -11.60 10.59 0.92
C ALA A 50 -11.81 9.51 1.99
N LYS A 51 -11.77 8.23 1.63
CA LYS A 51 -11.86 7.11 2.57
C LYS A 51 -10.72 7.14 3.61
N LYS A 52 -9.49 7.44 3.17
CA LYS A 52 -8.33 7.58 4.06
C LYS A 52 -8.52 8.74 5.05
N ARG A 53 -8.97 9.91 4.58
CA ARG A 53 -9.26 11.08 5.42
C ARG A 53 -10.37 10.79 6.44
N ASN A 54 -11.45 10.16 6.01
CA ASN A 54 -12.56 9.78 6.90
C ASN A 54 -12.09 8.80 7.99
N LYS A 55 -11.26 7.81 7.63
CA LYS A 55 -10.66 6.88 8.60
C LYS A 55 -9.75 7.59 9.61
N TYR A 56 -8.96 8.57 9.16
CA TYR A 56 -8.11 9.38 10.05
C TYR A 56 -8.95 10.23 11.00
N ASN A 57 -9.98 10.92 10.50
CA ASN A 57 -10.88 11.75 11.31
C ASN A 57 -11.65 10.91 12.34
N LYS A 58 -12.13 9.72 11.97
CA LYS A 58 -12.81 8.80 12.89
C LYS A 58 -11.89 8.34 14.02
N ARG A 59 -10.63 8.02 13.72
CA ARG A 59 -9.64 7.69 14.74
C ARG A 59 -9.38 8.88 15.66
N ARG A 60 -9.19 10.08 15.12
CA ARG A 60 -8.97 11.29 15.92
C ARG A 60 -10.15 11.54 16.86
N SER A 61 -11.38 11.44 16.36
CA SER A 61 -12.60 11.60 17.16
C SER A 61 -12.80 10.50 18.21
N PHE A 62 -12.09 9.38 18.16
CA PHE A 62 -12.14 8.36 19.21
C PHE A 62 -11.19 8.69 20.38
N TYR A 63 -10.21 9.57 20.15
CA TYR A 63 -9.26 10.01 21.17
C TYR A 63 -9.67 11.33 21.87
N TYR A 64 -10.78 11.95 21.44
CA TYR A 64 -11.40 13.12 22.08
C TYR A 64 -12.78 12.72 22.57
#